data_AF-A0A973JR76-F1
#
_entry.id   AF-A0A973JR76-F1
#
_cell.length_a   1.000
_cell.length_b   1.000
_cell.length_c   1.000
_cell.angle_alpha   90.00
_cell.angle_beta   90.00
_cell.angle_gamma   90.00
#
_symmetry.space_group_name_H-M   'P 1'
#
loop_
_entity.id
_entity.type
_entity.pdbx_description
1 polymer ?
#
loop_
_entity_poly.entity_id
_entity_poly.type
_entity_poly.pdbx_seq_one_letter_code
_entity_poly.pdbx_strand_id
1 'polypeptide(L)'
;MRPSRCGAGPSSTRHFVLSSAEKCRNRSKAVILGSGLLLDVPLAEISSMFREIVLMDVVCLPEVRKQIRTYHNVSFIEWDVTNTAEQLYQNGLKGIDDLPESVPSVPGIGQDCGLVVSLNILSQLWVVPRAYASQRMRGLDEYAVDEWCGRIVATHYAYLQSLHCDVCLVADHEFVKRNSEGMVISRGSTVFGLELPRPDASWTWNIAPIGEASRAFSKDLTVGAWHIR
;
A
#
# COMPACT_ATOMS: atom_id res chain seq x y z
N MET A 1 -29.65 14.54 4.35
CA MET A 1 -28.96 13.97 3.17
C MET A 1 -28.41 12.61 3.53
N ARG A 2 -28.88 11.53 2.90
CA ARG A 2 -28.29 10.19 3.10
C ARG A 2 -26.98 10.14 2.29
N PRO A 3 -25.83 9.75 2.86
CA PRO A 3 -24.63 9.56 2.06
C PRO A 3 -24.88 8.40 1.09
N SER A 4 -24.59 8.66 -0.18
CA SER A 4 -24.63 7.70 -1.28
C SER A 4 -23.78 6.46 -0.94
N ARG A 5 -24.44 5.30 -0.84
CA ARG A 5 -23.83 3.97 -0.67
C ARG A 5 -23.25 3.45 -2.00
N CYS A 6 -22.32 4.17 -2.61
CA CYS A 6 -21.57 3.65 -3.75
C CYS A 6 -20.17 3.28 -3.25
N GLY A 7 -19.88 1.98 -3.17
CA GLY A 7 -18.55 1.46 -2.87
C GLY A 7 -17.59 1.85 -3.99
N ALA A 8 -16.95 3.00 -3.84
CA ALA A 8 -16.11 3.62 -4.85
C ALA A 8 -14.64 3.18 -4.73
N GLY A 9 -14.37 1.94 -4.28
CA GLY A 9 -13.00 1.49 -4.00
C GLY A 9 -12.16 1.37 -5.28
N PRO A 10 -12.33 0.29 -6.08
CA PRO A 10 -11.41 0.03 -7.19
C PRO A 10 -11.46 1.04 -8.34
N SER A 11 -12.65 1.58 -8.61
CA SER A 11 -12.84 2.56 -9.70
C SER A 11 -12.19 3.91 -9.41
N SER A 12 -12.25 4.40 -8.17
CA SER A 12 -11.61 5.67 -7.79
C SER A 12 -10.08 5.55 -7.78
N THR A 13 -9.56 4.43 -7.27
CA THR A 13 -8.11 4.15 -7.27
C THR A 13 -7.56 4.19 -8.70
N ARG A 14 -8.15 3.40 -9.61
CA ARG A 14 -7.71 3.36 -11.02
C ARG A 14 -7.76 4.74 -11.67
N HIS A 15 -8.83 5.49 -11.45
CA HIS A 15 -8.98 6.83 -12.02
C HIS A 15 -7.90 7.79 -11.51
N PHE A 16 -7.61 7.77 -10.20
CA PHE A 16 -6.58 8.64 -9.63
C PHE A 16 -5.18 8.27 -10.12
N VAL A 17 -4.86 6.98 -10.20
CA VAL A 17 -3.58 6.53 -10.78
C VAL A 17 -3.43 7.02 -12.23
N LEU A 18 -4.49 6.95 -13.04
CA LEU A 18 -4.47 7.48 -14.40
C LEU A 18 -4.27 8.99 -14.44
N SER A 19 -4.98 9.75 -13.60
CA SER A 19 -4.81 11.21 -13.52
C SER A 19 -3.38 11.60 -13.12
N SER A 20 -2.80 10.90 -12.16
CA SER A 20 -1.40 11.09 -11.76
C SER A 20 -0.45 10.75 -12.91
N ALA A 21 -0.69 9.62 -13.58
CA ALA A 21 0.04 9.26 -14.78
C ALA A 21 -0.06 10.37 -15.83
N GLU A 22 -1.23 10.88 -16.19
CA GLU A 22 -1.43 11.93 -17.21
C GLU A 22 -0.61 13.20 -16.96
N LYS A 23 -0.34 13.55 -15.69
CA LYS A 23 0.48 14.70 -15.30
C LYS A 23 1.98 14.49 -15.50
N CYS A 24 2.45 13.24 -15.59
CA CYS A 24 3.87 12.94 -15.75
C CYS A 24 4.43 13.43 -17.09
N ARG A 25 5.54 14.18 -17.01
CA ARG A 25 6.29 14.60 -18.21
C ARG A 25 7.25 13.52 -18.70
N ASN A 26 7.93 12.87 -17.76
CA ASN A 26 8.80 11.74 -18.08
C ASN A 26 7.93 10.48 -18.21
N ARG A 27 7.96 9.88 -19.40
CA ARG A 27 7.22 8.65 -19.75
C ARG A 27 8.12 7.44 -19.94
N SER A 28 9.36 7.52 -19.47
CA SER A 28 10.33 6.43 -19.69
C SER A 28 9.97 5.21 -18.85
N LYS A 29 9.68 5.40 -17.56
CA LYS A 29 9.36 4.30 -16.65
C LYS A 29 8.31 4.66 -15.63
N ALA A 30 7.40 3.74 -15.33
CA ALA A 30 6.54 3.79 -14.15
C ALA A 30 6.74 2.55 -13.28
N VAL A 31 6.81 2.74 -11.96
CA VAL A 31 6.96 1.66 -10.97
C VAL A 31 5.72 1.60 -10.09
N ILE A 32 5.10 0.43 -9.96
CA ILE A 32 3.90 0.21 -9.15
C ILE A 32 4.27 -0.67 -7.95
N LEU A 33 4.32 -0.07 -6.77
CA LEU A 33 4.56 -0.74 -5.48
C LEU A 33 3.24 -1.24 -4.92
N GLY A 34 3.16 -2.54 -4.60
CA GLY A 34 1.92 -3.15 -4.13
C GLY A 34 0.94 -3.45 -5.24
N SER A 35 1.45 -3.95 -6.38
CA SER A 35 0.63 -4.21 -7.56
C SER A 35 -0.45 -5.30 -7.35
N GLY A 36 -0.25 -6.20 -6.38
CA GLY A 36 -1.20 -7.22 -5.98
C GLY A 36 -1.75 -8.03 -7.15
N LEU A 37 -3.07 -8.24 -7.14
CA LEU A 37 -3.83 -8.91 -8.21
C LEU A 37 -4.13 -8.01 -9.42
N LEU A 38 -3.52 -6.82 -9.52
CA LEU A 38 -3.74 -5.82 -10.57
C LEU A 38 -5.16 -5.23 -10.66
N LEU A 39 -6.02 -5.49 -9.68
CA LEU A 39 -7.40 -5.00 -9.67
C LEU A 39 -7.47 -3.47 -9.73
N ASP A 40 -6.61 -2.83 -8.94
CA ASP A 40 -6.51 -1.37 -8.82
C ASP A 40 -5.50 -0.75 -9.79
N VAL A 41 -4.81 -1.57 -10.59
CA VAL A 41 -3.81 -1.11 -11.57
C VAL A 41 -4.50 -0.95 -12.93
N PRO A 42 -4.60 0.26 -13.49
CA PRO A 42 -5.07 0.47 -14.86
C PRO A 42 -3.95 0.14 -15.86
N LEU A 43 -3.60 -1.15 -15.90
CA LEU A 43 -2.39 -1.64 -16.53
C LEU A 43 -2.37 -1.40 -18.05
N ALA A 44 -3.50 -1.59 -18.73
CA ALA A 44 -3.58 -1.40 -20.18
C ALA A 44 -3.30 0.06 -20.57
N GLU A 45 -3.94 0.96 -19.84
CA GLU A 45 -3.84 2.39 -20.03
C GLU A 45 -2.42 2.87 -19.70
N ILE A 46 -1.88 2.52 -18.52
CA ILE A 46 -0.52 2.90 -18.12
C ILE A 46 0.55 2.30 -19.05
N SER A 47 0.39 1.04 -19.48
CA SER A 47 1.29 0.40 -20.45
C SER A 47 1.33 1.13 -21.79
N SER A 48 0.23 1.76 -22.22
CA SER A 48 0.22 2.59 -23.42
C SER A 48 0.90 3.96 -23.23
N MET A 49 1.03 4.42 -22.00
CA MET A 49 1.56 5.76 -21.67
C MET A 49 3.07 5.77 -21.40
N PHE A 50 3.65 4.67 -20.93
CA PHE A 50 5.07 4.59 -20.54
C PHE A 50 5.84 3.56 -21.36
N ARG A 51 7.14 3.80 -21.55
CA ARG A 51 8.01 2.87 -22.28
C ARG A 51 8.30 1.59 -21.49
N GLU A 52 8.33 1.67 -20.17
CA GLU A 52 8.56 0.54 -19.27
C GLU A 52 7.66 0.64 -18.03
N ILE A 53 7.05 -0.48 -17.65
CA ILE A 53 6.29 -0.63 -16.41
C ILE A 53 6.96 -1.70 -15.56
N VAL A 54 7.27 -1.37 -14.31
CA VAL A 54 7.77 -2.33 -13.32
C VAL A 54 6.71 -2.51 -12.25
N LEU A 55 6.15 -3.71 -12.18
CA LEU A 55 5.22 -4.09 -11.13
C LEU A 55 5.99 -4.72 -9.98
N MET A 56 5.63 -4.37 -8.75
CA MET A 56 6.28 -4.90 -7.56
C MET A 56 5.26 -5.36 -6.53
N ASP A 57 5.54 -6.52 -5.96
CA ASP A 57 4.86 -7.08 -4.80
C ASP A 57 5.78 -8.10 -4.16
N VAL A 58 5.47 -8.56 -2.94
CA VAL A 58 6.23 -9.62 -2.28
C VAL A 58 6.07 -10.97 -2.98
N VAL A 59 4.98 -11.17 -3.72
CA VAL A 59 4.68 -12.43 -4.44
C VAL A 59 4.04 -12.15 -5.79
N CYS A 60 4.54 -12.80 -6.85
CA CYS A 60 3.91 -12.78 -8.17
C CYS A 60 2.99 -13.99 -8.35
N LEU A 61 1.69 -13.79 -8.15
CA LEU A 61 0.68 -14.86 -8.30
C LEU A 61 0.58 -15.34 -9.76
N PRO A 62 0.24 -16.62 -10.01
CA PRO A 62 0.18 -17.19 -11.37
C PRO A 62 -0.73 -16.43 -12.34
N GLU A 63 -1.86 -15.92 -11.85
CA GLU A 63 -2.84 -15.15 -12.62
C GLU A 63 -2.25 -13.82 -13.08
N VAL A 64 -1.54 -13.13 -12.18
CA VAL A 64 -0.79 -11.89 -12.48
C VAL A 64 0.27 -12.18 -13.52
N ARG A 65 1.06 -13.25 -13.32
CA ARG A 65 2.10 -13.68 -14.26
C ARG A 65 1.55 -13.98 -15.66
N LYS A 66 0.36 -14.57 -15.74
CA LYS A 66 -0.33 -14.81 -17.02
C LYS A 66 -0.78 -13.51 -17.67
N GLN A 67 -1.31 -12.58 -16.88
CA GLN A 67 -1.79 -11.29 -17.37
C GLN A 67 -0.65 -10.41 -17.90
N ILE A 68 0.46 -10.28 -17.17
CA ILE A 68 1.59 -9.41 -17.57
C ILE A 68 2.26 -9.86 -18.87
N ARG A 69 2.23 -11.17 -19.19
CA ARG A 69 2.78 -11.72 -20.45
C ARG A 69 2.10 -11.17 -21.72
N THR A 70 0.92 -10.56 -21.58
CA THR A 70 0.22 -9.93 -22.71
C THR A 70 0.81 -8.56 -23.08
N TYR A 71 1.69 -8.00 -22.23
CA TYR A 71 2.32 -6.70 -22.44
C TYR A 71 3.82 -6.88 -22.66
N HIS A 72 4.36 -6.24 -23.70
CA HIS A 72 5.77 -6.34 -24.07
C HIS A 72 6.68 -5.44 -23.21
N ASN A 73 6.09 -4.44 -22.54
CA ASN A 73 6.79 -3.43 -21.75
C ASN A 73 6.50 -3.51 -20.24
N VAL A 74 5.90 -4.61 -19.78
CA VAL A 74 5.59 -4.82 -18.36
C VAL A 74 6.48 -5.92 -17.81
N SER A 75 7.22 -5.59 -16.75
CA SER A 75 7.99 -6.56 -15.96
C SER A 75 7.45 -6.64 -14.53
N PHE A 76 7.84 -7.69 -13.82
CA PHE A 76 7.47 -7.88 -12.42
C PHE A 76 8.72 -8.21 -11.61
N ILE A 77 8.87 -7.56 -10.45
CA ILE A 77 9.93 -7.83 -9.48
C ILE A 77 9.30 -8.22 -8.15
N GLU A 78 9.63 -9.41 -7.65
CA GLU A 78 9.27 -9.82 -6.30
C GLU A 78 10.17 -9.07 -5.31
N TRP A 79 9.59 -8.18 -4.51
CA TRP A 79 10.34 -7.29 -3.64
C TRP A 79 9.57 -6.89 -2.38
N ASP A 80 10.21 -7.02 -1.23
CA ASP A 80 9.76 -6.40 0.02
C ASP A 80 10.21 -4.94 0.07
N VAL A 81 9.28 -4.02 -0.15
CA VAL A 81 9.58 -2.58 -0.15
C VAL A 81 10.02 -2.04 1.21
N THR A 82 9.79 -2.78 2.30
CA THR A 82 10.29 -2.39 3.63
C THR A 82 11.76 -2.76 3.83
N ASN A 83 12.28 -3.72 3.05
CA ASN A 83 13.60 -4.35 3.21
C ASN A 83 13.83 -4.96 4.62
N THR A 84 12.77 -5.41 5.29
CA THR A 84 12.87 -5.97 6.65
C THR A 84 12.68 -7.48 6.69
N ALA A 85 11.94 -8.06 5.73
CA ALA A 85 11.43 -9.42 5.81
C ALA A 85 12.51 -10.48 5.99
N GLU A 86 13.59 -10.42 5.20
CA GLU A 86 14.68 -11.41 5.26
C GLU A 86 15.39 -11.36 6.62
N GLN A 87 15.81 -10.18 7.07
CA GLN A 87 16.51 -10.05 8.36
C GLN A 87 15.60 -10.44 9.53
N LEU A 88 14.34 -10.03 9.49
CA LEU A 88 13.35 -10.40 10.51
C LEU A 88 13.18 -11.93 10.58
N TYR A 89 13.07 -12.58 9.42
CA TYR A 89 12.96 -14.03 9.33
C TYR A 89 14.20 -14.74 9.90
N GLN A 90 15.40 -14.27 9.56
CA GLN A 90 16.66 -14.82 10.09
C GLN A 90 16.78 -14.62 11.61
N ASN A 91 16.39 -13.46 12.14
CA ASN A 91 16.37 -13.19 13.57
C ASN A 91 15.43 -14.17 14.30
N GLY A 92 14.23 -14.39 13.76
CA GLY A 92 13.27 -15.35 14.31
C GLY A 92 13.76 -16.80 14.29
N LEU A 93 14.50 -17.22 13.26
CA LEU A 93 15.12 -18.57 13.22
C LEU A 93 16.23 -18.74 14.24
N LYS A 94 16.96 -17.65 14.57
CA LYS A 94 18.08 -17.66 15.51
C LYS A 94 17.65 -17.38 16.95
N GLY A 95 16.37 -17.10 17.19
CA GLY A 95 15.87 -16.69 18.51
C GLY A 95 16.41 -15.34 18.98
N ILE A 96 16.70 -14.44 18.03
CA ILE A 96 17.16 -13.07 18.30
C ILE A 96 15.94 -12.17 18.34
N ASP A 97 15.69 -11.53 19.48
CA ASP A 97 14.63 -10.53 19.68
C ASP A 97 15.11 -9.14 19.21
N ASP A 98 15.43 -9.04 17.92
CA ASP A 98 15.89 -7.79 17.28
C ASP A 98 15.00 -7.47 16.08
N LEU A 99 14.51 -6.23 16.05
CA LEU A 99 13.63 -5.71 15.01
C LEU A 99 14.47 -4.94 13.98
N PRO A 100 14.58 -5.42 12.72
CA PRO A 100 15.40 -4.75 11.73
C PRO A 100 14.82 -3.39 11.33
N GLU A 101 15.68 -2.40 11.16
CA GLU A 101 15.28 -1.09 10.63
C GLU A 101 14.84 -1.20 9.17
N SER A 102 13.73 -0.53 8.83
CA SER A 102 13.32 -0.41 7.44
C SER A 102 14.25 0.57 6.73
N VAL A 103 14.82 0.13 5.61
CA VAL A 103 15.64 0.98 4.73
C VAL A 103 15.11 0.80 3.30
N PRO A 104 14.03 1.52 2.92
CA PRO A 104 13.42 1.37 1.62
C PRO A 104 14.44 1.70 0.51
N SER A 105 14.70 0.68 -0.30
CA SER A 105 15.52 0.76 -1.49
C SER A 105 14.84 -0.14 -2.50
N VAL A 106 14.24 0.48 -3.50
CA VAL A 106 13.41 -0.20 -4.47
C VAL A 106 14.18 -0.28 -5.79
N PRO A 107 14.43 -1.49 -6.32
CA PRO A 107 15.16 -1.63 -7.58
C PRO A 107 14.40 -0.96 -8.73
N GLY A 108 15.11 -0.42 -9.71
CA GLY A 108 14.48 0.16 -10.91
C GLY A 108 13.93 1.57 -10.75
N ILE A 109 13.88 2.14 -9.54
CA ILE A 109 13.60 3.58 -9.33
C ILE A 109 14.91 4.37 -9.49
N GLY A 110 15.20 4.77 -10.72
CA GLY A 110 16.35 5.60 -11.09
C GLY A 110 15.95 7.00 -11.59
N GLN A 111 16.91 7.75 -12.13
CA GLN A 111 16.68 9.07 -12.74
C GLN A 111 15.72 9.03 -13.94
N ASP A 112 15.59 7.87 -14.58
CA ASP A 112 14.69 7.62 -15.69
C ASP A 112 13.24 7.34 -15.24
N CYS A 113 13.00 7.13 -13.94
CA CYS A 113 11.66 6.93 -13.41
C CYS A 113 10.83 8.21 -13.54
N GLY A 114 9.68 8.10 -14.20
CA GLY A 114 8.74 9.20 -14.38
C GLY A 114 7.61 9.20 -13.37
N LEU A 115 7.19 8.02 -12.91
CA LEU A 115 6.10 7.84 -11.95
C LEU A 115 6.39 6.68 -11.00
N VAL A 116 6.17 6.90 -9.72
CA VAL A 116 6.09 5.82 -8.72
C VAL A 116 4.69 5.81 -8.12
N VAL A 117 4.03 4.66 -8.13
CA VAL A 117 2.71 4.48 -7.53
C VAL A 117 2.86 3.60 -6.30
N SER A 118 2.55 4.13 -5.11
CA SER A 118 2.40 3.30 -3.91
C SER A 118 0.93 3.00 -3.72
N LEU A 119 0.54 1.76 -4.04
CA LEU A 119 -0.85 1.39 -4.26
C LEU A 119 -1.44 0.68 -3.05
N ASN A 120 -1.97 1.46 -2.12
CA ASN A 120 -2.69 1.00 -0.94
C ASN A 120 -1.93 0.02 -0.03
N ILE A 121 -0.60 0.13 0.00
CA ILE A 121 0.26 -0.72 0.85
C ILE A 121 0.68 -0.04 2.16
N LEU A 122 0.58 1.28 2.29
CA LEU A 122 1.09 2.03 3.45
C LEU A 122 0.53 1.49 4.79
N SER A 123 -0.76 1.17 4.82
CA SER A 123 -1.46 0.56 5.97
C SER A 123 -1.19 -0.94 6.15
N GLN A 124 -0.51 -1.59 5.21
CA GLN A 124 -0.29 -3.03 5.14
C GLN A 124 1.17 -3.45 5.39
N LEU A 125 2.13 -2.52 5.20
CA LEU A 125 3.57 -2.81 5.30
C LEU A 125 3.98 -3.50 6.60
N TRP A 126 3.32 -3.15 7.70
CA TRP A 126 3.62 -3.65 9.04
C TRP A 126 2.87 -4.93 9.41
N VAL A 127 1.82 -5.32 8.67
CA VAL A 127 0.88 -6.38 9.11
C VAL A 127 1.57 -7.73 9.23
N VAL A 128 2.27 -8.16 8.18
CA VAL A 128 3.00 -9.45 8.16
C VAL A 128 4.23 -9.40 9.08
N PRO A 129 5.09 -8.36 9.03
CA PRO A 129 6.23 -8.24 9.93
C PRO A 129 5.82 -8.26 11.42
N ARG A 130 4.77 -7.52 11.80
CA ARG A 130 4.24 -7.52 13.17
C ARG A 130 3.78 -8.90 13.60
N ALA A 131 2.99 -9.58 12.77
CA ALA A 131 2.49 -10.91 13.07
C ALA A 131 3.62 -11.93 13.26
N TYR A 132 4.67 -11.84 12.43
CA TYR A 132 5.84 -12.68 12.56
C TYR A 132 6.60 -12.40 13.86
N ALA A 133 6.90 -11.13 14.16
CA ALA A 133 7.59 -10.72 15.39
C ALA A 133 6.84 -11.21 16.63
N SER A 134 5.52 -10.94 16.74
CA SER A 134 4.71 -11.39 17.88
C SER A 134 4.69 -12.92 18.06
N GLN A 135 4.85 -13.70 16.99
CA GLN A 135 4.85 -15.16 17.07
C GLN A 135 6.22 -15.76 17.37
N ARG A 136 7.30 -15.15 16.87
CA ARG A 136 8.65 -15.73 16.86
C ARG A 136 9.62 -15.06 17.82
N MET A 137 9.36 -13.84 18.25
CA MET A 137 10.26 -13.01 19.07
C MET A 137 9.58 -12.68 20.40
N ARG A 138 9.62 -13.64 21.33
CA ARG A 138 8.85 -13.60 22.59
C ARG A 138 9.46 -12.66 23.65
N GLY A 139 10.72 -12.24 23.47
CA GLY A 139 11.37 -11.29 24.37
C GLY A 139 11.04 -9.83 24.04
N LEU A 140 10.34 -9.58 22.94
CA LEU A 140 9.92 -8.23 22.56
C LEU A 140 8.67 -7.79 23.33
N ASP A 141 8.72 -6.55 23.80
CA ASP A 141 7.57 -5.86 24.35
C ASP A 141 6.60 -5.40 23.24
N GLU A 142 5.29 -5.45 23.49
CA GLU A 142 4.26 -5.13 22.48
C GLU A 142 4.34 -3.66 22.04
N TYR A 143 4.67 -2.74 22.94
CA TYR A 143 4.82 -1.33 22.60
C TYR A 143 6.03 -1.11 21.68
N ALA A 144 7.15 -1.80 21.94
CA ALA A 144 8.31 -1.74 21.06
C ALA A 144 8.01 -2.25 19.64
N VAL A 145 7.19 -3.29 19.52
CA VAL A 145 6.72 -3.81 18.22
C VAL A 145 5.83 -2.80 17.51
N ASP A 146 4.89 -2.16 18.22
CA ASP A 146 4.00 -1.16 17.64
C ASP A 146 4.75 0.12 17.20
N GLU A 147 5.73 0.58 17.98
CA GLU A 147 6.62 1.69 17.59
C GLU A 147 7.42 1.34 16.33
N TRP A 148 7.95 0.12 16.22
CA TRP A 148 8.63 -0.34 15.01
C TRP A 148 7.70 -0.38 13.80
N CYS A 149 6.45 -0.83 13.97
CA CYS A 149 5.44 -0.79 12.90
C CYS A 149 5.16 0.65 12.44
N GLY A 150 5.05 1.60 13.36
CA GLY A 150 4.92 3.02 13.05
C GLY A 150 6.12 3.56 12.26
N ARG A 151 7.35 3.16 12.64
CA ARG A 151 8.56 3.52 11.91
C ARG A 151 8.62 2.95 10.49
N ILE A 152 8.18 1.70 10.26
CA ILE A 152 8.08 1.14 8.90
C ILE A 152 7.20 2.04 8.02
N VAL A 153 6.04 2.44 8.52
CA VAL A 153 5.08 3.30 7.80
C VAL A 153 5.67 4.68 7.52
N ALA A 154 6.24 5.32 8.55
CA ALA A 154 6.83 6.65 8.43
C ALA A 154 8.03 6.67 7.47
N THR A 155 8.91 5.67 7.56
CA THR A 155 10.10 5.57 6.70
C THR A 155 9.72 5.34 5.24
N HIS A 156 8.71 4.50 4.94
CA HIS A 156 8.21 4.34 3.57
C HIS A 156 7.61 5.64 3.01
N TYR A 157 6.83 6.36 3.81
CA TYR A 157 6.29 7.65 3.39
C TYR A 157 7.41 8.68 3.12
N ALA A 158 8.39 8.79 4.02
CA ALA A 158 9.55 9.67 3.85
C ALA A 158 10.38 9.28 2.61
N TYR A 159 10.52 7.99 2.34
CA TYR A 159 11.16 7.49 1.12
C TYR A 159 10.44 7.97 -0.12
N LEU A 160 9.11 7.81 -0.19
CA LEU A 160 8.29 8.30 -1.30
C LEU A 160 8.47 9.80 -1.53
N GLN A 161 8.51 10.60 -0.47
CA GLN A 161 8.72 12.06 -0.55
C GLN A 161 10.13 12.44 -1.03
N SER A 162 11.12 11.56 -0.85
CA SER A 162 12.50 11.81 -1.27
C SER A 162 12.75 11.53 -2.76
N LEU A 163 11.78 10.94 -3.46
CA LEU A 163 11.94 10.54 -4.86
C LEU A 163 11.94 11.76 -5.79
N HIS A 164 12.82 11.76 -6.77
CA HIS A 164 12.96 12.84 -7.75
C HIS A 164 12.08 12.62 -8.99
N CYS A 165 10.85 12.14 -8.79
CA CYS A 165 9.87 11.84 -9.84
C CYS A 165 8.45 12.07 -9.31
N ASP A 166 7.44 12.04 -10.18
CA ASP A 166 6.05 12.13 -9.72
C ASP A 166 5.71 10.89 -8.88
N VAL A 167 5.02 11.08 -7.76
CA VAL A 167 4.55 9.98 -6.91
C VAL A 167 3.04 10.02 -6.76
N CYS A 168 2.40 8.90 -7.03
CA CYS A 168 0.99 8.66 -6.74
C CYS A 168 0.89 7.77 -5.50
N LEU A 169 0.50 8.35 -4.37
CA LEU A 169 0.20 7.58 -3.16
C LEU A 169 -1.32 7.36 -3.09
N VAL A 170 -1.74 6.12 -2.92
CA VAL A 170 -3.09 5.77 -2.49
C VAL A 170 -2.96 4.98 -1.21
N ALA A 171 -3.69 5.37 -0.16
CA ALA A 171 -3.66 4.66 1.12
C ALA A 171 -4.96 4.85 1.89
N ASP A 172 -5.48 3.78 2.47
CA ASP A 172 -6.32 3.92 3.65
C ASP A 172 -5.48 4.45 4.82
N HIS A 173 -6.01 5.43 5.54
CA HIS A 173 -5.32 6.05 6.66
C HIS A 173 -6.16 6.07 7.94
N GLU A 174 -7.47 5.81 7.83
CA GLU A 174 -8.38 5.71 8.96
C GLU A 174 -9.35 4.54 8.77
N PHE A 175 -9.80 3.96 9.88
CA PHE A 175 -10.92 3.03 9.90
C PHE A 175 -12.03 3.53 10.83
N VAL A 176 -13.26 3.12 10.52
CA VAL A 176 -14.40 3.27 11.42
C VAL A 176 -15.17 1.95 11.48
N LYS A 177 -15.39 1.43 12.70
CA LYS A 177 -16.26 0.28 12.96
C LYS A 177 -17.62 0.77 13.44
N ARG A 178 -18.70 0.20 12.89
CA ARG A 178 -20.08 0.52 13.29
C ARG A 178 -20.83 -0.74 13.69
N ASN A 179 -21.71 -0.64 14.67
CA ASN A 179 -22.60 -1.74 15.05
C ASN A 179 -23.72 -1.94 14.01
N SER A 180 -24.59 -2.93 14.23
CA SER A 180 -25.75 -3.21 13.38
C SER A 180 -26.76 -2.07 13.27
N GLU A 181 -26.78 -1.15 14.23
CA GLU A 181 -27.63 0.05 14.25
C GLU A 181 -26.97 1.25 13.56
N GLY A 182 -25.73 1.10 13.07
CA GLY A 182 -24.96 2.15 12.41
C GLY A 182 -24.19 3.08 13.36
N MET A 183 -24.21 2.81 14.67
CA MET A 183 -23.47 3.57 15.69
C MET A 183 -21.98 3.25 15.64
N VAL A 184 -21.13 4.28 15.71
CA VAL A 184 -19.66 4.11 15.72
C VAL A 184 -19.24 3.45 17.02
N ILE A 185 -18.64 2.26 16.93
CA ILE A 185 -18.05 1.54 18.06
C ILE A 185 -16.58 1.94 18.24
N SER A 186 -15.85 2.12 17.14
CA SER A 186 -14.46 2.55 17.20
C SER A 186 -14.01 3.25 15.93
N ARG A 187 -13.00 4.11 16.09
CA ARG A 187 -12.27 4.79 15.03
C ARG A 187 -10.78 4.76 15.38
N GLY A 188 -9.93 4.67 14.37
CA GLY A 188 -8.49 4.76 14.59
C GLY A 188 -7.74 4.92 13.28
N SER A 189 -6.43 5.15 13.40
CA SER A 189 -5.51 5.18 12.27
C SER A 189 -5.19 3.78 11.76
N THR A 190 -4.99 3.63 10.46
CA THR A 190 -4.40 2.42 9.86
C THR A 190 -2.91 2.58 9.53
N VAL A 191 -2.38 3.78 9.70
CA VAL A 191 -0.99 4.20 9.42
C VAL A 191 -0.27 4.70 10.68
N PHE A 192 -0.58 4.15 11.86
CA PHE A 192 0.04 4.51 13.16
C PHE A 192 0.08 6.01 13.50
N GLY A 193 -0.93 6.77 13.11
CA GLY A 193 -1.02 8.20 13.40
C GLY A 193 -0.10 9.06 12.55
N LEU A 194 0.50 8.50 11.48
CA LEU A 194 1.28 9.26 10.51
C LEU A 194 0.45 10.44 9.98
N GLU A 195 0.98 11.64 10.13
CA GLU A 195 0.35 12.86 9.62
C GLU A 195 0.49 12.92 8.10
N LEU A 196 -0.61 12.68 7.40
CA LEU A 196 -0.71 12.86 5.96
C LEU A 196 -1.34 14.23 5.66
N PRO A 197 -0.90 14.94 4.60
CA PRO A 197 -1.56 16.16 4.17
C PRO A 197 -2.99 15.85 3.72
N ARG A 198 -3.80 16.89 3.54
CA ARG A 198 -5.15 16.71 2.98
C ARG A 198 -5.04 15.99 1.61
N PRO A 199 -5.80 14.90 1.38
CA PRO A 199 -5.75 14.20 0.11
C PRO A 199 -6.36 15.01 -1.02
N ASP A 200 -5.83 14.80 -2.23
CA ASP A 200 -6.35 15.37 -3.47
C ASP A 200 -7.70 14.73 -3.84
N ALA A 201 -7.87 13.45 -3.51
CA ALA A 201 -9.14 12.72 -3.62
C ALA A 201 -9.32 11.78 -2.43
N SER A 202 -10.56 11.60 -1.97
CA SER A 202 -10.87 10.67 -0.88
C SER A 202 -12.19 9.97 -1.09
N TRP A 203 -12.25 8.69 -0.69
CA TRP A 203 -13.46 7.88 -0.73
C TRP A 203 -13.52 6.93 0.46
N THR A 204 -14.71 6.41 0.72
CA THR A 204 -14.92 5.38 1.73
C THR A 204 -14.94 4.01 1.08
N TRP A 205 -14.13 3.09 1.59
CA TRP A 205 -14.16 1.68 1.21
C TRP A 205 -14.77 0.84 2.33
N ASN A 206 -15.91 0.22 2.05
CA ASN A 206 -16.52 -0.74 2.96
C ASN A 206 -15.83 -2.11 2.77
N ILE A 207 -14.95 -2.48 3.70
CA ILE A 207 -14.14 -3.71 3.60
C ILE A 207 -14.80 -4.92 4.26
N ALA A 208 -15.81 -4.68 5.09
CA ALA A 208 -16.60 -5.72 5.72
C ALA A 208 -18.02 -5.19 5.94
N PRO A 209 -18.94 -5.42 4.99
CA PRO A 209 -20.36 -5.23 5.21
C PRO A 209 -20.84 -6.13 6.34
N ILE A 210 -21.91 -5.71 7.03
CA ILE A 210 -22.57 -6.59 8.00
C ILE A 210 -22.99 -7.88 7.30
N GLY A 211 -22.60 -9.01 7.88
CA GLY A 211 -22.91 -10.35 7.38
C GLY A 211 -21.80 -11.00 6.56
N GLU A 212 -20.81 -10.26 6.06
CA GLU A 212 -19.67 -10.84 5.31
C GLU A 212 -18.56 -11.32 6.24
N ALA A 213 -17.99 -10.44 7.07
CA ALA A 213 -16.97 -10.81 8.06
C ALA A 213 -17.53 -10.93 9.50
N SER A 214 -18.61 -10.21 9.79
CA SER A 214 -19.26 -10.20 11.11
C SER A 214 -20.74 -9.84 10.98
N ARG A 215 -21.61 -10.54 11.72
CA ARG A 215 -23.03 -10.18 11.82
C ARG A 215 -23.28 -8.99 12.76
N ALA A 216 -22.28 -8.57 13.53
CA ALA A 216 -22.44 -7.58 14.60
C ALA A 216 -21.91 -6.19 14.24
N PHE A 217 -20.96 -6.08 13.31
CA PHE A 217 -20.36 -4.80 12.94
C PHE A 217 -19.97 -4.73 11.47
N SER A 218 -19.98 -3.52 10.91
CA SER A 218 -19.28 -3.18 9.67
C SER A 218 -17.93 -2.53 9.95
N LYS A 219 -17.01 -2.62 8.98
CA LYS A 219 -15.75 -1.86 8.99
C LYS A 219 -15.61 -1.10 7.68
N ASP A 220 -15.47 0.22 7.81
CA ASP A 220 -15.21 1.15 6.73
C ASP A 220 -13.78 1.67 6.85
N LEU A 221 -13.11 1.88 5.72
CA LEU A 221 -11.83 2.56 5.60
C LEU A 221 -12.02 3.90 4.90
N THR A 222 -11.35 4.95 5.40
CA THR A 222 -11.18 6.20 4.67
C THR A 222 -9.91 6.07 3.85
N VAL A 223 -10.07 6.10 2.52
CA VAL A 223 -8.96 6.07 1.57
C VAL A 223 -8.69 7.49 1.09
N GLY A 224 -7.42 7.87 1.10
CA GLY A 224 -6.92 9.10 0.48
C GLY A 224 -6.05 8.77 -0.72
N ALA A 225 -5.96 9.73 -1.62
CA ALA A 225 -5.03 9.69 -2.74
C ALA A 225 -4.33 11.04 -2.90
N TRP A 226 -3.03 10.99 -3.17
CA TRP A 226 -2.13 12.14 -3.22
C TRP A 226 -1.23 12.04 -4.44
N HIS A 227 -1.05 13.16 -5.14
CA HIS A 227 0.03 13.37 -6.09
C HIS A 227 1.13 14.17 -5.39
N ILE A 228 2.29 13.56 -5.15
CA ILE A 228 3.46 14.18 -4.51
C ILE A 228 4.51 14.49 -5.59
N ARG A 229 5.19 15.63 -5.46
CA ARG A 229 6.23 16.12 -6.36
C ARG A 229 7.41 16.67 -5.58
#